data_AF-A0A2I0MFT3-F1
#
_entry.id   AF-A0A2I0MFT3-F1
#
_cell.length_a   1.000
_cell.length_b   1.000
_cell.length_c   1.000
_cell.angle_alpha   90.00
_cell.angle_beta   90.00
_cell.angle_gamma   90.00
#
_symmetry.space_group_name_H-M   'P 1'
#
loop_
_entity.id
_entity.type
_entity.pdbx_description
1 polymer ?
#
loop_
_entity_poly.entity_id
_entity_poly.type
_entity_poly.pdbx_seq_one_letter_code
_entity_poly.pdbx_strand_id
1 'polypeptide(L)'
;MESHAIGKRPDNPTDQVEEGELLLTLNIFYPVIFQKHKDHKPYQTILVLGSQKLTELRDSISCVSDLQIGGEFSSQPDQAPEHISKDLYKSAFFYFEGIFYNDRRYPECRDLSRTVIEWSQSHDRGYGNLQSVKMEDYTFNDLSLKIGFPYLFCHQGNCEHIIIITDIRLIHHDDCLDKNLYPVLIKKHWLCTRKCFVCKMYTARWVTNEDSLAPEDPCFFCDVCFRMLHYDAEGNKLGDFLAYPYVDPGIFN
;
A
#
# COMPACT_ATOMS: atom_id res chain seq x y z
N MET A 1 11.75 -10.71 3.06
CA MET A 1 12.44 -10.88 4.35
C MET A 1 11.40 -11.24 5.42
N GLU A 2 11.41 -12.47 5.92
CA GLU A 2 10.66 -12.81 7.15
C GLU A 2 11.20 -11.95 8.30
N SER A 3 10.33 -11.30 9.07
CA SER A 3 10.80 -10.37 10.09
C SER A 3 11.58 -11.12 11.17
N HIS A 4 12.88 -10.82 11.26
CA HIS A 4 13.78 -11.23 12.34
C HIS A 4 13.41 -10.56 13.69
N ALA A 5 12.15 -10.21 13.93
CA ALA A 5 11.72 -9.43 15.09
C ALA A 5 11.29 -10.29 16.28
N ILE A 6 10.97 -11.58 16.05
CA ILE A 6 10.52 -12.49 17.11
C ILE A 6 11.61 -12.62 18.19
N GLY A 7 11.23 -12.41 19.46
CA GLY A 7 12.12 -12.50 20.62
C GLY A 7 13.20 -11.42 20.70
N LYS A 8 13.16 -10.38 19.85
CA LYS A 8 14.11 -9.28 19.93
C LYS A 8 13.87 -8.44 21.17
N ARG A 9 14.97 -8.03 21.79
CA ARG A 9 15.00 -7.08 22.90
C ARG A 9 15.77 -5.85 22.45
N PRO A 10 15.38 -4.66 22.91
CA PRO A 10 16.07 -3.44 22.58
C PRO A 10 17.44 -3.39 23.28
N ASP A 11 18.42 -2.75 22.65
CA ASP A 11 19.70 -2.43 23.29
C ASP A 11 19.54 -1.36 24.38
N ASN A 12 18.57 -0.46 24.21
CA ASN A 12 18.28 0.63 25.12
C ASN A 12 17.01 0.32 25.95
N PRO A 13 17.08 0.34 27.29
CA PRO A 13 15.93 0.07 28.15
C PRO A 13 14.72 0.99 27.93
N THR A 14 14.91 2.21 27.39
CA THR A 14 13.77 3.11 27.11
C THR A 14 12.93 2.64 25.93
N ASP A 15 13.46 1.76 25.09
CA ASP A 15 12.79 1.22 23.91
C ASP A 15 12.07 -0.10 24.20
N GLN A 16 12.11 -0.53 25.46
CA GLN A 16 11.37 -1.67 25.96
C GLN A 16 9.87 -1.41 25.89
N VAL A 17 9.12 -2.37 25.35
CA VAL A 17 7.66 -2.35 25.42
C VAL A 17 7.22 -2.49 26.87
N GLU A 18 6.26 -1.64 27.27
CA GLU A 18 5.75 -1.59 28.63
C GLU A 18 4.94 -2.84 29.00
N GLU A 19 4.92 -3.18 30.30
CA GLU A 19 4.07 -4.25 30.80
C GLU A 19 2.58 -3.90 30.61
N GLY A 20 1.80 -4.86 30.15
CA GLY A 20 0.37 -4.66 29.89
C GLY A 20 0.05 -4.06 28.51
N GLU A 21 1.05 -3.83 27.66
CA GLU A 21 0.84 -3.37 26.28
C GLU A 21 0.01 -4.39 25.47
N LEU A 22 -0.90 -3.87 24.65
CA LEU A 22 -1.71 -4.68 23.74
C LEU A 22 -0.94 -4.95 22.44
N LEU A 23 -1.09 -6.14 21.93
CA LEU A 23 -0.60 -6.57 20.63
C LEU A 23 -1.79 -6.98 19.77
N LEU A 24 -1.93 -6.33 18.62
CA LEU A 24 -3.00 -6.59 17.66
C LEU A 24 -2.42 -7.25 16.41
N THR A 25 -3.10 -8.30 15.91
CA THR A 25 -2.77 -8.94 14.63
C THR A 25 -3.73 -8.50 13.54
N LEU A 26 -3.22 -7.75 12.55
CA LEU A 26 -4.00 -7.21 11.45
C LEU A 26 -3.69 -7.92 10.14
N ASN A 27 -4.73 -8.39 9.48
CA ASN A 27 -4.70 -8.90 8.13
C ASN A 27 -5.18 -7.84 7.15
N ILE A 28 -4.33 -7.48 6.19
CA ILE A 28 -4.61 -6.53 5.13
C ILE A 28 -4.75 -7.31 3.82
N PHE A 29 -5.87 -7.11 3.13
CA PHE A 29 -6.16 -7.78 1.88
C PHE A 29 -5.71 -6.95 0.67
N TYR A 30 -5.66 -7.59 -0.50
CA TYR A 30 -5.43 -6.88 -1.75
C TYR A 30 -6.50 -5.82 -1.99
N PRO A 31 -6.19 -4.76 -2.76
CA PRO A 31 -7.19 -3.79 -3.16
C PRO A 31 -8.41 -4.47 -3.78
N VAL A 32 -9.62 -4.03 -3.42
CA VAL A 32 -10.90 -4.61 -3.85
C VAL A 32 -11.02 -4.68 -5.39
N ILE A 33 -10.32 -3.78 -6.09
CA ILE A 33 -10.23 -3.74 -7.56
C ILE A 33 -9.55 -4.96 -8.18
N PHE A 34 -8.68 -5.68 -7.46
CA PHE A 34 -7.98 -6.85 -8.00
C PHE A 34 -8.82 -8.12 -7.90
N GLN A 35 -9.66 -8.34 -8.92
CA GLN A 35 -10.54 -9.52 -8.98
C GLN A 35 -9.80 -10.86 -8.92
N LYS A 36 -8.56 -10.92 -9.45
CA LYS A 36 -7.71 -12.12 -9.46
C LYS A 36 -7.22 -12.54 -8.08
N HIS A 37 -7.22 -11.62 -7.11
CA HIS A 37 -6.75 -11.85 -5.75
C HIS A 37 -7.90 -11.94 -4.73
N LYS A 38 -9.12 -12.22 -5.20
CA LYS A 38 -10.29 -12.48 -4.35
C LYS A 38 -10.14 -13.73 -3.48
N ASP A 39 -9.16 -14.61 -3.78
CA ASP A 39 -8.97 -15.86 -3.04
C ASP A 39 -8.25 -15.64 -1.69
N HIS A 40 -9.07 -15.45 -0.65
CA HIS A 40 -8.96 -15.81 0.79
C HIS A 40 -7.70 -15.49 1.61
N LYS A 41 -6.53 -15.24 1.02
CA LYS A 41 -5.29 -15.02 1.78
C LYS A 41 -5.04 -13.52 1.99
N PRO A 42 -4.71 -13.10 3.22
CA PRO A 42 -4.27 -11.73 3.44
C PRO A 42 -3.02 -11.47 2.61
N TYR A 43 -2.97 -10.28 2.02
CA TYR A 43 -1.82 -9.79 1.28
C TYR A 43 -0.66 -9.51 2.23
N GLN A 44 -0.96 -8.90 3.38
CA GLN A 44 0.00 -8.63 4.45
C GLN A 44 -0.63 -8.96 5.80
N THR A 45 0.17 -9.48 6.72
CA THR A 45 -0.17 -9.59 8.14
C THR A 45 0.84 -8.79 8.93
N ILE A 46 0.35 -7.84 9.73
CA ILE A 46 1.14 -6.89 10.50
C ILE A 46 0.72 -6.97 11.96
N LEU A 47 1.70 -6.95 12.86
CA LEU A 47 1.51 -6.76 14.28
C LEU A 47 1.70 -5.28 14.62
N VAL A 48 0.78 -4.72 15.42
CA VAL A 48 0.90 -3.36 15.95
C VAL A 48 0.68 -3.37 17.45
N LEU A 49 1.28 -2.41 18.14
CA LEU A 49 1.00 -2.18 19.56
C LEU A 49 -0.26 -1.36 19.73
N GLY A 50 -0.92 -1.50 20.88
CA GLY A 50 -2.07 -0.69 21.27
C GLY A 50 -1.73 0.81 21.31
N SER A 51 -0.56 1.14 21.85
CA SER A 51 -0.04 2.50 21.96
C SER A 51 0.41 3.15 20.65
N GLN A 52 0.54 2.38 19.56
CA GLN A 52 0.96 2.94 18.27
C GLN A 52 -0.13 3.78 17.63
N LYS A 53 0.30 4.85 16.97
CA LYS A 53 -0.59 5.70 16.18
C LYS A 53 -1.05 4.97 14.93
N LEU A 54 -2.28 5.27 14.51
CA LEU A 54 -2.82 4.73 13.26
C LEU A 54 -1.97 5.12 12.04
N THR A 55 -1.32 6.28 12.10
CA THR A 55 -0.40 6.76 11.07
C THR A 55 0.81 5.84 10.88
N GLU A 56 1.29 5.19 11.94
CA GLU A 56 2.41 4.23 11.86
C GLU A 56 2.00 2.98 11.08
N LEU A 57 0.78 2.47 11.34
CA LEU A 57 0.23 1.38 10.53
C LEU A 57 0.14 1.83 9.06
N ARG A 58 -0.49 2.97 8.77
CA ARG A 58 -0.64 3.50 7.39
C ARG A 58 0.70 3.53 6.66
N ASP A 59 1.75 4.01 7.30
CA ASP A 59 3.06 4.14 6.67
C ASP A 59 3.71 2.77 6.38
N SER A 60 3.42 1.76 7.19
CA SER A 60 3.91 0.37 7.05
C SER A 60 3.20 -0.44 5.95
N ILE A 61 1.99 -0.05 5.52
CA ILE A 61 1.26 -0.76 4.47
C ILE A 61 1.99 -0.59 3.12
N SER A 62 2.41 -1.71 2.53
CA SER A 62 3.03 -1.71 1.19
C SER A 62 2.00 -2.04 0.12
N CYS A 63 1.46 -1.06 -0.62
CA CYS A 63 0.52 -1.32 -1.71
C CYS A 63 1.19 -1.28 -3.09
N VAL A 64 0.74 -2.12 -4.04
CA VAL A 64 1.24 -2.05 -5.42
C VAL A 64 0.87 -0.74 -6.12
N SER A 65 -0.28 -0.15 -5.75
CA SER A 65 -0.70 1.16 -6.26
C SER A 65 0.23 2.28 -5.82
N ASP A 66 0.97 2.12 -4.71
CA ASP A 66 1.95 3.11 -4.26
C ASP A 66 3.14 3.23 -5.22
N LEU A 67 3.46 2.16 -5.95
CA LEU A 67 4.59 2.10 -6.86
C LEU A 67 4.28 2.62 -8.27
N GLN A 68 3.02 2.90 -8.57
CA GLN A 68 2.63 3.33 -9.91
C GLN A 68 3.23 4.70 -10.21
N ILE A 69 3.60 4.92 -11.46
CA ILE A 69 4.01 6.22 -11.97
C ILE A 69 2.96 6.64 -12.98
N GLY A 70 2.28 7.75 -12.72
CA GLY A 70 1.23 8.26 -13.58
C GLY A 70 1.79 8.91 -14.84
N GLY A 71 1.17 8.64 -15.99
CA GLY A 71 1.47 9.30 -17.26
C GLY A 71 1.97 8.35 -18.35
N GLU A 72 1.78 8.78 -19.59
CA GLU A 72 2.23 8.10 -20.80
C GLU A 72 3.48 8.81 -21.32
N PHE A 73 4.54 8.06 -21.64
CA PHE A 73 5.86 8.60 -21.96
C PHE A 73 6.48 8.00 -23.23
N SER A 74 5.72 7.40 -24.13
CA SER A 74 6.26 6.85 -25.39
C SER A 74 6.90 7.93 -26.27
N SER A 75 6.47 9.18 -26.18
CA SER A 75 7.05 10.25 -26.99
C SER A 75 8.30 10.85 -26.37
N GLN A 76 8.40 10.83 -25.03
CA GLN A 76 9.47 11.48 -24.26
C GLN A 76 9.85 10.62 -23.04
N PRO A 77 10.40 9.41 -23.26
CA PRO A 77 10.68 8.46 -22.19
C PRO A 77 11.72 8.95 -21.17
N ASP A 78 12.60 9.89 -21.55
CA ASP A 78 13.58 10.52 -20.65
C ASP A 78 12.95 11.52 -19.67
N GLN A 79 11.69 11.90 -19.87
CA GLN A 79 10.94 12.78 -18.97
C GLN A 79 10.05 12.01 -17.98
N ALA A 80 10.10 10.68 -17.99
CA ALA A 80 9.37 9.88 -17.01
C ALA A 80 9.83 10.26 -15.58
N PRO A 81 8.91 10.64 -14.69
CA PRO A 81 9.27 11.08 -13.36
C PRO A 81 9.75 9.88 -12.52
N GLU A 82 10.62 10.18 -11.56
CA GLU A 82 11.06 9.19 -10.57
C GLU A 82 10.07 9.05 -9.40
N HIS A 83 9.19 10.05 -9.22
CA HIS A 83 8.22 10.07 -8.14
C HIS A 83 7.10 9.05 -8.37
N ILE A 84 6.88 8.22 -7.36
CA ILE A 84 5.82 7.22 -7.35
C ILE A 84 4.51 7.81 -6.81
N SER A 85 3.39 7.15 -7.06
CA SER A 85 2.05 7.58 -6.62
C SER A 85 1.98 7.89 -5.13
N LYS A 86 2.71 7.15 -4.27
CA LYS A 86 2.74 7.41 -2.82
C LYS A 86 3.30 8.80 -2.47
N ASP A 87 4.22 9.33 -3.25
CA ASP A 87 4.83 10.64 -3.01
C ASP A 87 3.87 11.79 -3.32
N LEU A 88 3.06 11.59 -4.37
CA LEU A 88 2.11 12.57 -4.90
C LEU A 88 0.75 12.52 -4.18
N TYR A 89 0.23 11.31 -3.95
CA TYR A 89 -1.11 11.07 -3.46
C TYR A 89 -1.10 10.61 -2.00
N LYS A 90 -0.81 11.56 -1.10
CA LYS A 90 -0.68 11.31 0.35
C LYS A 90 -2.02 11.11 1.08
N SER A 91 -3.15 11.37 0.44
CA SER A 91 -4.45 11.28 1.11
C SER A 91 -4.81 9.83 1.40
N ALA A 92 -5.19 9.53 2.64
CA ALA A 92 -5.64 8.20 3.06
C ALA A 92 -6.58 8.29 4.27
N PHE A 93 -7.39 7.27 4.49
CA PHE A 93 -8.14 7.10 5.73
C PHE A 93 -8.24 5.64 6.16
N PHE A 94 -8.41 5.43 7.46
CA PHE A 94 -9.03 4.22 7.98
C PHE A 94 -10.49 4.49 8.33
N TYR A 95 -11.34 3.50 8.15
CA TYR A 95 -12.73 3.53 8.55
C TYR A 95 -12.99 2.41 9.56
N PHE A 96 -13.21 2.81 10.81
CA PHE A 96 -13.50 1.92 11.94
C PHE A 96 -14.78 2.40 12.64
N GLU A 97 -15.74 1.49 12.83
CA GLU A 97 -16.98 1.73 13.61
C GLU A 97 -17.70 3.07 13.33
N GLY A 98 -17.84 3.46 12.04
CA GLY A 98 -18.55 4.70 11.68
C GLY A 98 -17.69 5.97 11.69
N ILE A 99 -16.40 5.85 12.00
CA ILE A 99 -15.47 6.98 12.08
C ILE A 99 -14.40 6.85 10.97
N PHE A 100 -14.25 7.92 10.19
CA PHE A 100 -13.18 8.09 9.21
C PHE A 100 -11.99 8.80 9.86
N TYR A 101 -10.89 8.09 10.01
CA TYR A 101 -9.61 8.60 10.48
C TYR A 101 -8.80 9.04 9.28
N ASN A 102 -8.94 10.30 8.85
CA ASN A 102 -8.25 10.84 7.69
C ASN A 102 -6.83 11.28 8.05
N ASP A 103 -5.84 10.88 7.26
CA ASP A 103 -4.48 11.40 7.41
C ASP A 103 -4.45 12.88 7.02
N ARG A 104 -4.15 13.75 7.99
CA ARG A 104 -4.05 15.20 7.76
C ARG A 104 -2.67 15.76 8.14
N ARG A 105 -1.65 14.89 8.21
CA ARG A 105 -0.27 15.28 8.55
C ARG A 105 0.38 16.22 7.54
N TYR A 106 -0.08 16.18 6.29
CA TYR A 106 0.50 16.97 5.21
C TYR A 106 -0.52 17.96 4.61
N PRO A 107 -0.10 19.17 4.18
CA PRO A 107 -0.99 20.14 3.56
C PRO A 107 -1.67 19.64 2.27
N GLU A 108 -1.05 18.70 1.56
CA GLU A 108 -1.61 18.12 0.33
C GLU A 108 -2.71 17.08 0.59
N CYS A 109 -2.84 16.61 1.84
CA CYS A 109 -3.86 15.64 2.20
C CYS A 109 -5.26 16.25 2.10
N ARG A 110 -6.13 15.58 1.34
CA ARG A 110 -7.54 15.90 1.20
C ARG A 110 -8.37 14.98 2.08
N ASP A 111 -9.49 15.50 2.56
CA ASP A 111 -10.49 14.68 3.23
C ASP A 111 -11.23 13.84 2.20
N LEU A 112 -10.83 12.58 2.07
CA LEU A 112 -11.43 11.61 1.15
C LEU A 112 -12.81 11.15 1.62
N SER A 113 -13.08 11.23 2.93
CA SER A 113 -14.36 10.80 3.51
C SER A 113 -15.51 11.77 3.25
N ARG A 114 -15.21 13.04 2.95
CA ARG A 114 -16.19 14.11 2.76
C ARG A 114 -17.35 13.69 1.86
N THR A 115 -17.06 13.21 0.66
CA THR A 115 -18.09 12.85 -0.32
C THR A 115 -18.99 11.71 0.18
N VAL A 116 -18.43 10.76 0.93
CA VAL A 116 -19.18 9.63 1.51
C VAL A 116 -20.12 10.13 2.61
N ILE A 117 -19.63 11.02 3.49
CA ILE A 117 -20.42 11.60 4.58
C ILE A 117 -21.57 12.45 4.01
N GLU A 118 -21.28 13.36 3.07
CA GLU A 118 -22.28 14.20 2.41
C GLU A 118 -23.34 13.34 1.68
N TRP A 119 -22.89 12.30 0.96
CA TRP A 119 -23.80 11.36 0.30
C TRP A 119 -24.71 10.64 1.29
N SER A 120 -24.18 10.21 2.45
CA SER A 120 -24.96 9.54 3.50
C SER A 120 -26.01 10.44 4.14
N GLN A 121 -25.71 11.75 4.26
CA GLN A 121 -26.59 12.74 4.88
C GLN A 121 -27.65 13.29 3.92
N SER A 122 -27.44 13.15 2.60
CA SER A 122 -28.34 13.70 1.58
C SER A 122 -29.77 13.14 1.64
N HIS A 123 -29.95 11.91 2.14
CA HIS A 123 -31.22 11.22 2.24
C HIS A 123 -31.23 10.34 3.49
N ASP A 124 -32.40 10.05 4.05
CA ASP A 124 -32.51 9.05 5.10
C ASP A 124 -32.22 7.65 4.53
N ARG A 125 -30.98 7.20 4.73
CA ARG A 125 -30.44 5.93 4.24
C ARG A 125 -30.20 4.93 5.37
N GLY A 126 -30.54 5.27 6.61
CA GLY A 126 -30.27 4.43 7.78
C GLY A 126 -28.80 4.37 8.22
N TYR A 127 -27.91 5.18 7.64
CA TYR A 127 -26.53 5.33 8.11
C TYR A 127 -26.49 6.36 9.25
N GLY A 128 -26.15 5.92 10.46
CA GLY A 128 -26.05 6.81 11.62
C GLY A 128 -24.70 7.48 11.75
N ASN A 129 -24.70 8.81 11.90
CA ASN A 129 -23.60 9.65 12.41
C ASN A 129 -22.18 9.26 11.95
N LEU A 130 -21.94 9.21 10.64
CA LEU A 130 -20.57 9.11 10.13
C LEU A 130 -19.75 10.32 10.58
N GLN A 131 -18.57 10.07 11.15
CA GLN A 131 -17.69 11.11 11.67
C GLN A 131 -16.37 11.14 10.89
N SER A 132 -15.73 12.31 10.83
CA SER A 132 -14.39 12.49 10.28
C SER A 132 -13.50 13.12 11.32
N VAL A 133 -12.37 12.47 11.61
CA VAL A 133 -11.35 12.90 12.58
C VAL A 133 -9.96 12.83 11.95
N LYS A 134 -8.98 13.41 12.63
CA LYS A 134 -7.56 13.35 12.25
C LYS A 134 -6.96 12.02 12.67
N MET A 135 -6.30 11.32 11.75
CA MET A 135 -5.67 10.03 12.02
C MET A 135 -4.51 10.14 13.02
N GLU A 136 -3.75 11.23 12.95
CA GLU A 136 -2.55 11.47 13.76
C GLU A 136 -2.80 11.69 15.26
N ASP A 137 -4.06 11.88 15.65
CA ASP A 137 -4.50 12.13 17.02
C ASP A 137 -4.91 10.84 17.77
N TYR A 138 -4.91 9.67 17.10
CA TYR A 138 -5.42 8.41 17.66
C TYR A 138 -4.39 7.27 17.62
N THR A 139 -4.47 6.44 18.64
CA THR A 139 -3.78 5.15 18.78
C THR A 139 -4.77 3.99 18.68
N PHE A 140 -4.29 2.74 18.63
CA PHE A 140 -5.18 1.58 18.67
C PHE A 140 -5.92 1.42 20.01
N ASN A 141 -5.34 1.90 21.11
CA ASN A 141 -5.98 1.91 22.43
C ASN A 141 -7.22 2.80 22.49
N ASP A 142 -7.32 3.80 21.61
CA ASP A 142 -8.47 4.72 21.54
C ASP A 142 -9.65 4.14 20.74
N LEU A 143 -9.46 2.98 20.09
CA LEU A 143 -10.44 2.42 19.18
C LEU A 143 -11.32 1.35 19.87
N SER A 144 -12.61 1.37 19.54
CA SER A 144 -13.51 0.24 19.81
C SER A 144 -13.54 -0.67 18.59
N LEU A 145 -12.95 -1.85 18.68
CA LEU A 145 -12.77 -2.74 17.52
C LEU A 145 -13.45 -4.09 17.76
N LYS A 146 -13.97 -4.69 16.68
CA LYS A 146 -14.54 -6.04 16.67
C LYS A 146 -13.55 -6.99 16.01
N ILE A 147 -13.16 -8.03 16.73
CA ILE A 147 -12.30 -9.10 16.21
C ILE A 147 -13.05 -9.84 15.10
N GLY A 148 -12.38 -10.08 13.98
CA GLY A 148 -12.93 -10.76 12.80
C GLY A 148 -13.84 -9.90 11.93
N PHE A 149 -14.07 -8.63 12.26
CA PHE A 149 -14.91 -7.73 11.47
C PHE A 149 -14.10 -7.05 10.34
N PRO A 150 -14.67 -6.91 9.13
CA PRO A 150 -14.00 -6.23 8.02
C PRO A 150 -14.11 -4.71 8.15
N TYR A 151 -12.95 -4.06 8.27
CA TYR A 151 -12.77 -2.63 8.22
C TYR A 151 -12.13 -2.19 6.89
N LEU A 152 -12.07 -0.89 6.65
CA LEU A 152 -11.59 -0.33 5.38
C LEU A 152 -10.38 0.58 5.62
N PHE A 153 -9.35 0.39 4.81
CA PHE A 153 -8.30 1.36 4.56
C PHE A 153 -8.39 1.82 3.11
N CYS A 154 -8.42 3.12 2.88
CA CYS A 154 -8.41 3.68 1.53
C CYS A 154 -7.27 4.68 1.41
N HIS A 155 -6.48 4.57 0.34
CA HIS A 155 -5.44 5.54 -0.01
C HIS A 155 -5.52 5.92 -1.48
N GLN A 156 -4.93 7.06 -1.84
CA GLN A 156 -4.93 7.62 -3.20
C GLN A 156 -6.33 7.91 -3.77
N GLY A 157 -7.39 7.87 -2.94
CA GLY A 157 -8.77 8.20 -3.29
C GLY A 157 -9.61 7.04 -3.80
N ASN A 158 -9.02 5.94 -4.26
CA ASN A 158 -9.75 4.79 -4.81
C ASN A 158 -9.10 3.42 -4.54
N CYS A 159 -7.95 3.36 -3.87
CA CYS A 159 -7.31 2.10 -3.56
C CYS A 159 -7.77 1.60 -2.19
N GLU A 160 -8.79 0.74 -2.21
CA GLU A 160 -9.52 0.25 -1.04
C GLU A 160 -9.03 -1.13 -0.59
N HIS A 161 -8.58 -1.26 0.65
CA HIS A 161 -8.13 -2.49 1.28
C HIS A 161 -9.05 -2.86 2.43
N ILE A 162 -9.45 -4.13 2.47
CA ILE A 162 -10.10 -4.68 3.67
C ILE A 162 -9.02 -4.96 4.72
N ILE A 163 -9.30 -4.54 5.95
CA ILE A 163 -8.48 -4.80 7.14
C ILE A 163 -9.31 -5.61 8.12
N ILE A 164 -8.77 -6.72 8.58
CA ILE A 164 -9.40 -7.57 9.60
C ILE A 164 -8.43 -7.72 10.76
N ILE A 165 -8.86 -7.30 11.95
CA ILE A 165 -8.14 -7.59 13.19
C ILE A 165 -8.53 -9.00 13.62
N THR A 166 -7.56 -9.91 13.59
CA THR A 166 -7.80 -11.34 13.84
C THR A 166 -7.54 -11.76 15.28
N ASP A 167 -6.70 -11.02 16.00
CA ASP A 167 -6.34 -11.32 17.38
C ASP A 167 -5.94 -10.03 18.11
N ILE A 168 -6.28 -9.96 19.41
CA ILE A 168 -5.86 -8.90 20.33
C ILE A 168 -5.50 -9.60 21.65
N ARG A 169 -4.26 -9.42 22.09
CA ARG A 169 -3.77 -10.02 23.34
C ARG A 169 -2.76 -9.11 24.03
N LEU A 170 -2.42 -9.44 25.27
CA LEU A 170 -1.28 -8.83 25.94
C LEU A 170 0.03 -9.32 25.31
N ILE A 171 1.03 -8.43 25.28
CA ILE A 171 2.37 -8.79 24.84
C ILE A 171 2.96 -9.90 25.73
N HIS A 172 3.65 -10.85 25.11
CA HIS A 172 4.29 -11.99 25.74
C HIS A 172 5.82 -11.80 25.74
N HIS A 173 6.51 -12.44 26.67
CA HIS A 173 7.97 -12.33 26.79
C HIS A 173 8.76 -12.84 25.57
N ASP A 174 8.13 -13.68 24.74
CA ASP A 174 8.69 -14.19 23.47
C ASP A 174 8.41 -13.29 22.26
N ASP A 175 7.58 -12.25 22.42
CA ASP A 175 7.32 -11.29 21.35
C ASP A 175 8.52 -10.37 21.11
N CYS A 176 8.43 -9.55 20.06
CA CYS A 176 9.34 -8.42 19.91
C CYS A 176 9.09 -7.42 21.04
N LEU A 177 10.08 -7.22 21.91
CA LEU A 177 10.01 -6.30 23.04
C LEU A 177 10.67 -4.95 22.76
N ASP A 178 11.23 -4.76 21.56
CA ASP A 178 11.71 -3.47 21.09
C ASP A 178 10.57 -2.74 20.35
N LYS A 179 10.12 -1.62 20.93
CA LYS A 179 9.01 -0.82 20.39
C LYS A 179 9.33 -0.18 19.04
N ASN A 180 10.61 0.08 18.74
CA ASN A 180 11.02 0.76 17.50
C ASN A 180 10.94 -0.15 16.26
N LEU A 181 10.76 -1.46 16.47
CA LEU A 181 10.59 -2.43 15.40
C LEU A 181 9.13 -2.59 14.95
N TYR A 182 8.19 -2.03 15.70
CA TYR A 182 6.78 -2.04 15.32
C TYR A 182 6.47 -0.88 14.35
N PRO A 183 5.50 -1.04 13.41
CA PRO A 183 4.73 -2.25 13.15
C PRO A 183 5.57 -3.40 12.57
N VAL A 184 5.34 -4.62 13.06
CA VAL A 184 6.09 -5.81 12.63
C VAL A 184 5.34 -6.53 11.52
N LEU A 185 5.91 -6.54 10.32
CA LEU A 185 5.41 -7.35 9.20
C LEU A 185 5.76 -8.82 9.43
N ILE A 186 4.76 -9.67 9.73
CA ILE A 186 4.96 -11.11 9.97
C ILE A 186 4.71 -11.97 8.75
N LYS A 187 3.84 -11.51 7.84
CA LYS A 187 3.55 -12.23 6.59
C LYS A 187 3.30 -11.25 5.46
N LYS A 188 3.80 -11.59 4.28
CA LYS A 188 3.53 -10.88 3.04
C LYS A 188 3.45 -11.86 1.90
N HIS A 189 2.52 -11.66 0.98
CA HIS A 189 2.46 -12.45 -0.23
C HIS A 189 3.67 -12.16 -1.11
N TRP A 190 4.37 -13.21 -1.55
CA TRP A 190 5.51 -13.09 -2.44
C TRP A 190 5.04 -12.74 -3.85
N LEU A 191 5.51 -11.61 -4.37
CA LEU A 191 5.21 -11.18 -5.73
C LEU A 191 6.35 -11.60 -6.65
N CYS A 192 6.03 -12.36 -7.70
CA CYS A 192 7.04 -12.77 -8.67
C CYS A 192 7.52 -11.57 -9.47
N THR A 193 8.84 -11.35 -9.50
CA THR A 193 9.45 -10.29 -10.29
C THR A 193 9.17 -10.47 -11.77
N ARG A 194 8.65 -9.42 -12.40
CA ARG A 194 8.40 -9.37 -13.84
C ARG A 194 9.69 -9.02 -14.57
N LYS A 195 10.24 -9.99 -15.30
CA LYS A 195 11.41 -9.78 -16.16
C LYS A 195 11.00 -9.24 -17.53
N CYS A 196 11.93 -8.52 -18.17
CA CYS A 196 11.81 -8.08 -19.54
C CYS A 196 11.48 -9.24 -20.48
N PHE A 197 10.52 -9.04 -21.38
CA PHE A 197 10.08 -10.06 -22.32
C PHE A 197 11.17 -10.43 -23.32
N VAL A 198 11.99 -9.47 -23.77
CA VAL A 198 13.03 -9.70 -24.79
C VAL A 198 14.23 -10.45 -24.22
N CYS A 199 14.91 -9.86 -23.22
CA CYS A 199 16.14 -10.46 -22.71
C CYS A 199 15.92 -11.56 -21.65
N LYS A 200 14.73 -11.61 -21.02
CA LYS A 200 14.40 -12.51 -19.90
C LYS A 200 15.38 -12.45 -18.71
N MET A 201 16.26 -11.44 -18.67
CA MET A 201 17.35 -11.32 -17.71
C MET A 201 17.10 -10.21 -16.70
N TYR A 202 16.87 -8.99 -17.18
CA TYR A 202 16.65 -7.81 -16.35
C TYR A 202 15.18 -7.66 -15.95
N THR A 203 14.94 -7.06 -14.79
CA THR A 203 13.60 -6.65 -14.33
C THR A 203 13.01 -5.62 -15.30
N ALA A 204 11.71 -5.72 -15.54
CA ALA A 204 11.01 -4.76 -16.37
C ALA A 204 10.96 -3.39 -15.70
N ARG A 205 11.09 -2.34 -16.51
CA ARG A 205 10.98 -0.93 -16.14
C ARG A 205 9.96 -0.17 -16.98
N TRP A 206 9.51 -0.78 -18.07
CA TRP A 206 8.50 -0.24 -18.98
C TRP A 206 7.45 -1.29 -19.25
N VAL A 207 6.21 -0.85 -19.36
CA VAL A 207 5.12 -1.61 -19.95
C VAL A 207 4.61 -0.84 -21.16
N THR A 208 4.45 -1.53 -22.28
CA THR A 208 3.84 -0.96 -23.47
C THR A 208 2.46 -1.55 -23.70
N ASN A 209 1.60 -0.71 -24.28
CA ASN A 209 0.24 -1.04 -24.68
C ASN A 209 0.02 -0.67 -26.14
N GLU A 210 -0.90 -1.37 -26.81
CA GLU A 210 -1.22 -1.11 -28.23
C GLU A 210 0.02 -1.13 -29.13
N ASP A 211 0.97 -2.00 -28.76
CA ASP A 211 2.31 -2.00 -29.32
C ASP A 211 2.43 -2.99 -30.48
N SER A 212 2.50 -2.44 -31.69
CA SER A 212 2.61 -3.21 -32.92
C SER A 212 3.94 -3.97 -33.09
N LEU A 213 4.99 -3.59 -32.35
CA LEU A 213 6.29 -4.24 -32.38
C LEU A 213 6.43 -5.32 -31.30
N ALA A 214 5.56 -5.29 -30.29
CA ALA A 214 5.58 -6.26 -29.20
C ALA A 214 4.89 -7.59 -29.57
N PRO A 215 5.37 -8.71 -29.00
CA PRO A 215 4.77 -10.03 -29.20
C PRO A 215 3.52 -10.28 -28.34
N GLU A 216 3.27 -9.47 -27.31
CA GLU A 216 2.10 -9.53 -26.43
C GLU A 216 1.61 -8.11 -26.11
N ASP A 217 0.36 -7.96 -25.68
CA ASP A 217 -0.21 -6.67 -25.25
C ASP A 217 -1.00 -6.87 -23.94
N PRO A 218 -0.60 -6.25 -22.81
CA PRO A 218 0.59 -5.41 -22.64
C PRO A 218 1.90 -6.22 -22.60
N CYS A 219 3.01 -5.61 -23.02
CA CYS A 219 4.35 -6.22 -22.97
C CYS A 219 5.30 -5.47 -22.03
N PHE A 220 6.23 -6.20 -21.41
CA PHE A 220 7.13 -5.66 -20.39
C PHE A 220 8.58 -5.65 -20.85
N PHE A 221 9.28 -4.53 -20.69
CA PHE A 221 10.65 -4.34 -21.15
C PHE A 221 11.56 -3.77 -20.07
N CYS A 222 12.84 -4.13 -20.07
CA CYS A 222 13.86 -3.35 -19.37
C CYS A 222 14.22 -2.12 -20.21
N ASP A 223 14.88 -1.12 -19.62
CA ASP A 223 15.22 0.13 -20.32
C ASP A 223 15.95 -0.11 -21.65
N VAL A 224 16.96 -1.01 -21.64
CA VAL A 224 17.79 -1.25 -22.82
C VAL A 224 16.96 -1.86 -23.96
N CYS A 225 16.21 -2.92 -23.68
CA CYS A 225 15.38 -3.57 -24.70
C CYS A 225 14.24 -2.67 -25.17
N PHE A 226 13.65 -1.87 -24.27
CA PHE A 226 12.64 -0.88 -24.62
C PHE A 226 13.19 0.12 -25.63
N ARG A 227 14.36 0.72 -25.36
CA ARG A 227 14.98 1.69 -26.26
C ARG A 227 15.37 1.10 -27.60
N MET A 228 16.00 -0.07 -27.59
CA MET A 228 16.48 -0.72 -28.82
C MET A 228 15.36 -1.15 -29.77
N LEU A 229 14.18 -1.52 -29.24
CA LEU A 229 13.06 -1.97 -30.08
C LEU A 229 12.23 -0.81 -30.62
N HIS A 230 12.05 0.24 -29.83
CA HIS A 230 11.03 1.26 -30.09
C HIS A 230 11.57 2.61 -30.54
N TYR A 231 12.89 2.82 -30.55
CA TYR A 231 13.49 4.08 -30.95
C TYR A 231 14.71 3.86 -31.84
N ASP A 232 14.92 4.75 -32.80
CA ASP A 232 16.14 4.77 -33.60
C ASP A 232 17.34 5.37 -32.82
N ALA A 233 18.49 5.43 -33.47
CA ALA A 233 19.72 5.99 -32.88
C ALA A 233 19.63 7.50 -32.58
N GLU A 234 18.68 8.20 -33.19
CA GLU A 234 18.44 9.64 -32.98
C GLU A 234 17.38 9.87 -31.88
N GLY A 235 16.75 8.81 -31.38
CA GLY A 235 15.70 8.85 -30.36
C GLY A 235 14.30 9.05 -30.94
N ASN A 236 14.11 8.93 -32.25
CA ASN A 236 12.79 9.01 -32.87
C ASN A 236 12.02 7.70 -32.62
N LYS A 237 10.74 7.85 -32.28
CA LYS A 237 9.83 6.74 -32.02
C LYS A 237 9.59 5.91 -33.29
N LEU A 238 9.76 4.59 -33.18
CA LEU A 238 9.51 3.61 -34.23
C LEU A 238 8.15 2.95 -33.97
N GLY A 239 7.14 3.32 -34.76
CA GLY A 239 5.79 2.76 -34.69
C GLY A 239 4.87 3.40 -33.65
N ASP A 240 3.62 2.94 -33.65
CA ASP A 240 2.58 3.39 -32.73
C ASP A 240 2.49 2.41 -31.56
N PHE A 241 2.61 2.96 -30.35
CA PHE A 241 2.51 2.27 -29.06
C PHE A 241 2.34 3.30 -27.94
N LEU A 242 1.82 2.88 -26.79
CA LEU A 242 1.82 3.65 -25.55
C LEU A 242 2.85 3.06 -24.60
N ALA A 243 3.58 3.88 -23.84
CA ALA A 243 4.60 3.40 -22.91
C ALA A 243 4.43 4.04 -21.54
N TYR A 244 4.43 3.18 -20.52
CA TYR A 244 4.26 3.56 -19.13
C TYR A 244 5.43 3.03 -18.31
N PRO A 245 6.03 3.84 -17.42
CA PRO A 245 7.00 3.36 -16.46
C PRO A 245 6.38 2.27 -15.59
N TYR A 246 7.14 1.22 -15.36
CA TYR A 246 6.73 0.06 -14.59
C TYR A 246 7.69 -0.14 -13.43
N VAL A 247 7.13 -0.28 -12.24
CA VAL A 247 7.89 -0.63 -11.04
C VAL A 247 7.47 -2.03 -10.62
N ASP A 248 8.44 -2.93 -10.56
CA ASP A 248 8.20 -4.33 -10.22
C ASP A 248 7.68 -4.46 -8.78
N PRO A 249 6.49 -5.05 -8.57
CA PRO A 249 5.97 -5.27 -7.22
C PRO A 249 6.84 -6.19 -6.36
N GLY A 250 7.72 -6.99 -6.97
CA GLY A 250 8.69 -7.83 -6.27
C GLY A 250 9.79 -7.03 -5.54
N ILE A 251 9.91 -5.71 -5.77
CA ILE A 251 10.80 -4.82 -5.00
C ILE A 251 10.50 -4.83 -3.49
N PHE A 252 9.29 -5.25 -3.13
CA PHE A 252 8.76 -5.29 -1.79
C PHE A 252 8.94 -6.63 -1.06
N ASN A 253 9.53 -7.63 -1.72
CA ASN A 253 9.73 -8.98 -1.16
C ASN A 253 10.75 -9.00 0.00
#